data_AF-A0A961EPP7-F1
#
_entry.id   AF-A0A961EPP7-F1
#
_cell.length_a   1.000
_cell.length_b   1.000
_cell.length_c   1.000
_cell.angle_alpha   90.00
_cell.angle_beta   90.00
_cell.angle_gamma   90.00
#
_symmetry.space_group_name_H-M   'P 1'
#
loop_
_entity.id
_entity.type
_entity.pdbx_description
1 polymer ?
#
loop_
_entity_poly.entity_id
_entity_poly.type
_entity_poly.pdbx_seq_one_letter_code
_entity_poly.pdbx_strand_id
1 'polypeptide(L)' 'MAAGKNDCWCFAVSIPPELMEAIPDDQKGKACLCRECISEK' A
#
# COMPACT_ATOMS: atom_id res chain seq x y z
N MET A 1 8.54 9.93 -11.02
CA MET A 1 7.86 8.63 -11.18
C MET A 1 8.14 7.83 -9.91
N ALA A 2 7.12 7.37 -9.18
CA ALA A 2 7.35 6.49 -8.03
C ALA A 2 7.95 5.19 -8.58
N ALA A 3 9.22 4.92 -8.27
CA ALA A 3 9.89 3.68 -8.59
C ALA A 3 9.26 2.59 -7.72
N GLY A 4 8.11 2.06 -8.16
CA GLY A 4 7.57 0.83 -7.61
C GLY A 4 8.66 -0.23 -7.78
N LYS A 5 9.29 -0.62 -6.67
CA LYS A 5 10.23 -1.74 -6.67
C LYS A 5 9.45 -2.94 -7.22
N ASN A 6 9.94 -3.54 -8.31
CA ASN A 6 9.36 -4.73 -8.92
C ASN A 6 9.25 -5.94 -7.95
N ASP A 7 9.88 -5.83 -6.77
CA ASP A 7 9.88 -6.82 -5.71
C ASP A 7 9.37 -6.23 -4.37
N CYS A 8 8.29 -5.45 -4.41
CA CYS A 8 7.69 -4.93 -3.19
C CYS A 8 6.93 -6.03 -2.44
N TRP A 9 7.07 -6.09 -1.12
CA TRP A 9 6.36 -7.04 -0.26
C TRP A 9 4.84 -7.09 -0.51
N CYS A 10 4.21 -5.96 -0.84
CA CYS A 10 2.78 -5.90 -1.13
C CYS A 10 2.33 -6.77 -2.31
N PHE A 11 3.23 -7.12 -3.23
CA PHE A 11 2.93 -8.03 -4.34
C PHE A 11 2.96 -9.50 -3.94
N ALA A 12 3.66 -9.84 -2.85
CA ALA A 12 3.77 -11.20 -2.34
C ALA A 12 2.68 -11.55 -1.31
N VAL A 13 1.89 -10.57 -0.86
CA VAL A 13 0.82 -10.75 0.12
C VAL A 13 -0.52 -10.29 -0.41
N SER A 14 -1.60 -10.85 0.12
CA SER A 14 -2.94 -10.31 -0.12
C SER A 14 -3.22 -9.17 0.87
N ILE A 15 -3.30 -7.95 0.36
CA ILE A 15 -3.73 -6.79 1.15
C ILE A 15 -5.26 -6.81 1.23
N PRO A 16 -5.86 -6.73 2.43
CA PRO A 16 -7.29 -6.74 2.58
C PRO A 16 -7.91 -5.43 2.03
N PRO A 17 -9.07 -5.51 1.37
CA PRO A 17 -9.70 -4.37 0.69
C PRO A 17 -10.10 -3.25 1.65
N GLU A 18 -10.45 -3.59 2.89
CA GLU A 18 -10.79 -2.62 3.95
C GLU A 18 -9.68 -1.58 4.17
N LEU A 19 -8.41 -1.98 4.05
CA LEU A 19 -7.27 -1.08 4.18
C LEU A 19 -7.11 -0.18 2.96
N MET A 20 -7.45 -0.67 1.76
CA MET A 20 -7.46 0.14 0.54
C MET A 20 -8.59 1.18 0.56
N GLU A 21 -9.73 0.81 1.12
CA GLU A 21 -10.88 1.70 1.32
C GLU A 21 -10.60 2.77 2.38
N ALA A 22 -9.81 2.45 3.41
CA ALA A 22 -9.35 3.39 4.42
C ALA A 22 -8.36 4.44 3.89
N ILE A 23 -7.75 4.23 2.71
CA ILE A 23 -6.83 5.21 2.12
C ILE A 23 -7.64 6.43 1.66
N PRO A 24 -7.23 7.66 2.06
CA PRO A 24 -7.84 8.88 1.53
C PRO A 24 -7.68 8.95 0.01
N ASP A 25 -8.70 9.43 -0.71
CA ASP A 25 -8.65 9.56 -2.17
C ASP A 25 -7.47 10.40 -2.67
N ASP A 26 -7.01 11.39 -1.89
CA ASP A 26 -5.82 12.17 -2.23
C ASP A 26 -4.53 11.35 -2.22
N GLN A 27 -4.48 10.25 -1.47
CA GLN A 27 -3.32 9.35 -1.38
C GLN A 27 -3.44 8.13 -2.30
N LYS A 28 -4.65 7.80 -2.78
CA LYS A 28 -4.87 6.69 -3.72
C LYS A 28 -4.07 6.91 -5.01
N GLY A 29 -3.30 5.91 -5.42
CA GLY A 29 -2.46 5.96 -6.61
C GLY A 29 -1.21 6.84 -6.50
N LYS A 30 -1.02 7.58 -5.40
CA LYS A 30 0.19 8.37 -5.12
C LYS A 30 1.15 7.65 -4.18
N ALA A 31 0.63 6.86 -3.24
CA ALA A 31 1.41 6.11 -2.27
C ALA A 31 1.08 4.60 -2.31
N CYS A 32 2.07 3.77 -1.97
CA CYS A 32 1.91 2.32 -1.85
C CYS A 32 1.68 1.94 -0.37
N LEU A 33 0.84 0.93 -0.12
CA LEU A 33 0.75 0.28 1.19
C LEU A 33 1.98 -0.61 1.40
N CYS A 34 2.89 -0.18 2.28
CA CYS A 34 4.03 -1.00 2.70
C CYS A 34 3.71 -1.75 3.99
N ARG A 35 4.60 -2.67 4.38
CA ARG A 35 4.46 -3.43 5.61
C ARG A 35 4.36 -2.53 6.84
N GLU A 36 5.10 -1.43 6.87
CA GLU A 36 5.06 -0.48 7.99
C GLU A 36 3.72 0.26 8.06
N CYS A 37 3.15 0.69 6.93
CA CYS A 37 1.82 1.31 6.90
C CYS A 37 0.72 0.40 7.43
N ILE A 38 0.89 -0.93 7.32
CA ILE A 38 -0.09 -1.93 7.77
C ILE A 38 0.24 -2.43 9.18
N SER A 39 1.50 -2.31 9.61
CA SER A 39 1.98 -2.84 10.89
C SER A 39 2.00 -1.80 12.01
N GLU A 40 2.06 -0.52 11.70
CA GLU A 40 2.06 0.54 12.71
C GLU A 40 0.63 0.93 13.10
N LYS A 41 0.40 0.94 14.40
CA LYS A 41 -0.90 1.09 15.08
C LYS A 41 -1.10 2.52 15.57
#